data_AF-A0A938HNV5-F1
#
_entry.id   AF-A0A938HNV5-F1
#
_cell.length_a   1.000
_cell.length_b   1.000
_cell.length_c   1.000
_cell.angle_alpha   90.00
_cell.angle_beta   90.00
_cell.angle_gamma   90.00
#
_symmetry.space_group_name_H-M   'P 1'
#
loop_
_entity.id
_entity.type
_entity.pdbx_description
1 polymer ?
#
loop_
_entity_poly.entity_id
_entity_poly.type
_entity_poly.pdbx_seq_one_letter_code
_entity_poly.pdbx_strand_id
1 'polypeptide(L)'
;MTSDAEIKVLKSELTGLFHYIQRVRQEIAALYKPADDEHRFASMSEQLDAIVKATADATNTIMSAMEENEQIVAEVKKAIADKALAAKLDKIADNAAAVFEACSFQDITGQRIGKVAKSLGYVEKHVNVLIDTWGRGEVEKTEVKPDQEKTADEQLLHGPQLEGKGVTQDEIDKLFQ
;
A
#
# COMPACT_ATOMS: atom_id res chain seq x y z
N MET A 1 27.21 43.80 30.00
CA MET A 1 26.14 44.53 29.30
C MET A 1 26.08 43.94 27.91
N THR A 2 25.05 43.15 27.60
CA THR A 2 24.83 42.60 26.26
C THR A 2 24.69 43.77 25.29
N SER A 3 25.48 43.78 24.23
CA SER A 3 25.47 44.88 23.25
C SER A 3 24.13 44.93 22.54
N ASP A 4 23.63 46.12 22.22
CA ASP A 4 22.35 46.31 21.51
C ASP A 4 22.34 45.58 20.14
N ALA A 5 23.53 45.39 19.56
CA ALA A 5 23.76 44.57 18.37
C ALA A 5 23.51 43.07 18.62
N GLU A 6 23.94 42.52 19.76
CA GLU A 6 23.73 41.12 20.14
C GLU A 6 22.25 40.83 20.40
N ILE A 7 21.53 41.77 21.02
CA ILE A 7 20.07 41.68 21.23
C ILE A 7 19.34 41.67 19.88
N LYS A 8 19.79 42.49 18.91
CA LYS A 8 19.19 42.54 17.57
C LYS A 8 19.40 41.24 16.78
N VAL A 9 20.60 40.66 16.85
CA VAL A 9 20.89 39.36 16.24
C VAL A 9 20.04 38.26 16.87
N LEU A 10 19.97 38.20 18.21
CA LEU A 10 19.17 37.19 18.90
C LEU A 10 17.67 37.30 18.58
N LYS A 11 17.14 38.52 18.45
CA LYS A 11 15.76 38.74 17.98
C LYS A 11 15.55 38.22 16.56
N SER A 12 16.49 38.49 15.65
CA SER A 12 16.42 37.99 14.27
C SER A 12 16.43 36.45 14.22
N GLU A 13 17.31 35.81 14.97
CA GLU A 13 17.39 34.35 15.07
C GLU A 13 16.09 33.75 15.65
N LEU A 14 15.53 34.36 16.70
CA LEU A 14 14.28 33.91 17.31
C LEU A 14 13.10 34.05 16.33
N THR A 15 13.02 35.15 15.59
CA THR A 15 12.02 35.33 14.53
C THR A 15 12.20 34.31 13.40
N GLY A 16 13.44 33.99 13.03
CA GLY A 16 13.75 32.93 12.07
C GLY A 16 13.25 31.56 12.54
N LEU A 17 13.54 31.19 13.79
CA LEU A 17 13.08 29.94 14.38
C LEU A 17 11.55 29.87 14.44
N PHE A 18 10.88 30.96 14.80
CA PHE A 18 9.42 31.03 14.82
C PHE A 18 8.82 30.76 13.44
N HIS A 19 9.33 31.40 12.39
CA HIS A 19 8.86 31.16 11.03
C HIS A 19 9.10 29.71 10.58
N TYR A 20 10.23 29.12 10.98
CA TYR A 20 10.52 27.72 10.68
C TYR A 20 9.52 26.78 11.36
N ILE A 21 9.24 26.97 12.65
CA ILE A 21 8.26 26.18 13.39
C ILE A 21 6.86 26.30 12.77
N GLN A 22 6.46 27.51 12.36
CA GLN A 22 5.18 27.73 11.67
C GLN A 22 5.09 26.96 10.35
N ARG A 23 6.17 26.92 9.56
CA ARG A 23 6.22 26.14 8.33
C ARG A 23 6.10 24.64 8.60
N VAL A 24 6.86 24.12 9.56
CA VAL A 24 6.79 22.70 9.94
C VAL A 24 5.38 22.33 10.43
N ARG A 25 4.72 23.22 11.20
CA ARG A 25 3.33 23.03 11.62
C ARG A 25 2.37 22.90 10.43
N GLN A 26 2.52 23.74 9.40
CA GLN A 26 1.72 23.66 8.18
C GLN A 26 1.94 22.34 7.43
N GLU A 27 3.18 21.88 7.31
CA GLU A 27 3.48 20.60 6.64
C GLU A 27 2.91 19.40 7.39
N ILE A 28 3.00 19.38 8.72
CA ILE A 28 2.39 18.31 9.52
C ILE A 28 0.86 18.37 9.47
N ALA A 29 0.26 19.56 9.48
CA ALA A 29 -1.17 19.71 9.27
C ALA A 29 -1.60 19.19 7.88
N ALA A 30 -0.77 19.39 6.85
CA ALA A 30 -1.03 18.86 5.51
C ALA A 30 -1.00 17.33 5.44
N LEU A 31 -0.08 16.71 6.19
CA LEU A 31 -0.01 15.26 6.32
C LEU A 31 -1.21 14.67 7.08
N TYR A 32 -1.81 15.44 8.00
CA TYR A 32 -2.94 15.01 8.82
C TYR A 32 -4.32 15.31 8.20
N LYS A 33 -4.49 16.42 7.48
CA LYS A 33 -5.79 16.95 6.99
C LYS A 33 -5.93 17.01 5.46
N PRO A 34 -5.79 15.91 4.72
CA PRO A 34 -6.30 15.86 3.36
C PRO A 34 -7.81 15.68 3.34
N ALA A 35 -8.44 16.31 2.36
CA ALA A 35 -9.86 16.65 2.29
C ALA A 35 -10.88 15.50 2.23
N ASP A 36 -10.49 14.21 2.35
CA ASP A 36 -11.44 13.11 2.09
C ASP A 36 -11.16 11.75 2.74
N ASP A 37 -10.31 11.65 3.77
CA ASP A 37 -10.22 10.40 4.55
C ASP A 37 -9.67 10.69 5.95
N GLU A 38 -10.47 10.42 6.98
CA GLU A 38 -9.99 10.33 8.35
C GLU A 38 -8.89 9.26 8.39
N HIS A 39 -7.63 9.71 8.49
CA HIS A 39 -6.42 8.88 8.65
C HIS A 39 -5.82 8.29 7.37
N ARG A 40 -5.32 9.15 6.49
CA ARG A 40 -4.51 8.79 5.30
C ARG A 40 -3.34 7.82 5.59
N PHE A 41 -2.67 7.94 6.74
CA PHE A 41 -1.53 7.07 7.07
C PHE A 41 -1.95 5.67 7.56
N ALA A 42 -2.89 5.61 8.50
CA ALA A 42 -3.48 4.35 8.95
C ALA A 42 -4.07 3.58 7.76
N SER A 43 -4.87 4.27 6.93
CA SER A 43 -5.42 3.69 5.71
C SER A 43 -4.32 3.27 4.72
N MET A 44 -3.23 4.02 4.54
CA MET A 44 -2.13 3.60 3.66
C MET A 44 -1.43 2.32 4.14
N SER A 45 -1.16 2.20 5.45
CA SER A 45 -0.55 0.97 6.00
C SER A 45 -1.47 -0.22 5.82
N GLU A 46 -2.76 -0.06 6.13
CA GLU A 46 -3.79 -1.09 5.93
C GLU A 46 -3.94 -1.49 4.46
N GLN A 47 -3.88 -0.52 3.53
CA GLN A 47 -3.90 -0.77 2.09
C GLN A 47 -2.67 -1.56 1.62
N LEU A 48 -1.48 -1.26 2.14
CA LEU A 48 -0.26 -2.02 1.81
C LEU A 48 -0.33 -3.45 2.35
N ASP A 49 -0.83 -3.65 3.56
CA ASP A 49 -1.05 -4.99 4.12
C ASP A 49 -2.11 -5.77 3.32
N ALA A 50 -3.19 -5.11 2.89
CA ALA A 50 -4.20 -5.69 2.01
C ALA A 50 -3.62 -6.11 0.65
N ILE A 51 -2.71 -5.32 0.07
CA ILE A 51 -1.98 -5.68 -1.16
C ILE A 51 -1.13 -6.94 -0.94
N VAL A 52 -0.37 -7.01 0.17
CA VAL A 52 0.45 -8.20 0.48
C VAL A 52 -0.44 -9.43 0.62
N LYS A 53 -1.57 -9.32 1.32
CA LYS A 53 -2.52 -10.43 1.49
C LYS A 53 -3.15 -10.85 0.15
N ALA A 54 -3.73 -9.91 -0.60
CA ALA A 54 -4.39 -10.21 -1.86
C ALA A 54 -3.43 -10.84 -2.89
N THR A 55 -2.19 -10.37 -2.94
CA THR A 55 -1.17 -10.96 -3.85
C THR A 55 -0.71 -12.34 -3.40
N ALA A 56 -0.64 -12.60 -2.09
CA ALA A 56 -0.35 -13.94 -1.57
C ALA A 56 -1.50 -14.92 -1.88
N ASP A 57 -2.75 -14.51 -1.65
CA ASP A 57 -3.94 -15.33 -1.90
C ASP A 57 -4.09 -15.67 -3.39
N ALA A 58 -3.87 -14.69 -4.27
CA ALA A 58 -3.85 -14.90 -5.72
C ALA A 58 -2.74 -15.89 -6.13
N THR A 59 -1.55 -15.76 -5.54
CA THR A 59 -0.42 -16.67 -5.82
C THR A 59 -0.73 -18.09 -5.38
N ASN A 60 -1.29 -18.28 -4.19
CA ASN A 60 -1.72 -19.59 -3.70
C ASN A 60 -2.76 -20.22 -4.64
N THR A 61 -3.73 -19.44 -5.11
CA THR A 61 -4.75 -19.91 -6.06
C THR A 61 -4.12 -20.35 -7.38
N ILE A 62 -3.17 -19.58 -7.92
CA ILE A 62 -2.43 -19.95 -9.14
C ILE A 62 -1.66 -21.25 -8.93
N MET A 63 -0.95 -21.38 -7.81
CA MET A 63 -0.17 -22.58 -7.49
C MET A 63 -1.07 -23.81 -7.36
N SER A 64 -2.18 -23.73 -6.61
CA SER A 64 -3.12 -24.85 -6.48
C SER A 64 -3.72 -25.27 -7.82
N ALA A 65 -4.09 -24.30 -8.69
CA ALA A 65 -4.57 -24.62 -10.03
C ALA A 65 -3.50 -25.31 -10.90
N MET A 66 -2.22 -24.94 -10.74
CA MET A 66 -1.12 -25.63 -11.43
C MET A 66 -0.90 -27.05 -10.89
N GLU A 67 -1.02 -27.28 -9.58
CA GLU A 67 -0.92 -28.61 -8.97
C GLU A 67 -2.04 -29.54 -9.47
N GLU A 68 -3.28 -29.05 -9.56
CA GLU A 68 -4.40 -29.78 -10.15
C GLU A 68 -4.14 -30.12 -11.61
N ASN A 69 -3.60 -29.18 -12.39
CA ASN A 69 -3.23 -29.41 -13.78
C ASN A 69 -2.14 -30.49 -13.92
N GLU A 70 -1.12 -30.48 -13.07
CA GLU A 70 -0.08 -31.52 -13.08
C GLU A 70 -0.64 -32.92 -12.81
N GLN A 71 -1.59 -33.04 -11.88
CA GLN A 71 -2.27 -34.31 -11.61
C GLN A 71 -3.02 -34.82 -12.85
N ILE A 72 -3.79 -33.96 -13.51
CA ILE A 72 -4.52 -34.30 -14.73
C ILE A 72 -3.54 -34.69 -15.85
N VAL A 73 -2.46 -33.92 -16.03
CA VAL A 73 -1.42 -34.23 -17.04
C VAL A 73 -0.79 -35.59 -16.77
N ALA A 74 -0.48 -35.91 -15.51
CA ALA A 74 0.09 -37.19 -15.12
C ALA A 74 -0.89 -38.37 -15.38
N GLU A 75 -2.18 -38.18 -15.12
CA GLU A 75 -3.22 -39.18 -15.43
C GLU A 75 -3.36 -39.42 -16.93
N VAL A 76 -3.47 -38.36 -17.72
CA VAL A 76 -3.58 -38.44 -19.18
C VAL A 76 -2.33 -39.10 -19.79
N LYS A 77 -1.15 -38.79 -19.26
CA LYS A 77 0.12 -39.38 -19.73
C LYS A 77 0.15 -40.90 -19.55
N LYS A 78 -0.44 -41.44 -18.46
CA LYS A 78 -0.52 -42.90 -18.24
C LYS A 78 -1.40 -43.62 -19.27
N ALA A 79 -2.40 -42.93 -19.83
CA ALA A 79 -3.34 -43.49 -20.80
C ALA A 79 -2.89 -43.35 -22.26
N ILE A 80 -1.85 -42.55 -22.55
CA ILE A 80 -1.37 -42.27 -23.91
C ILE A 80 -0.22 -43.22 -24.29
N ALA A 81 -0.36 -43.87 -25.45
CA ALA A 81 0.71 -44.67 -26.06
C ALA A 81 1.57 -43.87 -27.06
N ASP A 82 1.03 -42.76 -27.58
CA ASP A 82 1.73 -41.90 -28.53
C ASP A 82 2.86 -41.12 -27.84
N LYS A 83 4.10 -41.43 -28.22
CA LYS A 83 5.31 -40.79 -27.68
C LYS A 83 5.40 -39.29 -27.98
N ALA A 84 4.89 -38.83 -29.12
CA ALA A 84 4.91 -37.41 -29.47
C ALA A 84 3.92 -36.61 -28.62
N LEU A 85 2.75 -37.19 -28.32
CA LEU A 85 1.81 -36.59 -27.37
C LEU A 85 2.33 -36.63 -25.93
N ALA A 86 2.94 -37.74 -25.51
CA ALA A 86 3.56 -37.84 -24.19
C ALA A 86 4.65 -36.76 -23.97
N ALA A 87 5.48 -36.48 -24.98
CA ALA A 87 6.49 -35.42 -24.91
C ALA A 87 5.89 -34.01 -24.79
N LYS A 88 4.70 -33.77 -25.36
CA LYS A 88 3.98 -32.50 -25.17
C LYS A 88 3.45 -32.35 -23.75
N LEU A 89 2.98 -33.44 -23.14
CA LEU A 89 2.54 -33.47 -21.75
C LEU A 89 3.70 -33.20 -20.78
N ASP A 90 4.88 -33.77 -21.06
CA ASP A 90 6.11 -33.45 -20.31
C ASP A 90 6.43 -31.96 -20.35
N LYS A 91 6.32 -31.35 -21.54
CA LYS A 91 6.53 -29.91 -21.68
C LYS A 91 5.50 -29.07 -20.89
N ILE A 92 4.28 -29.56 -20.69
CA ILE A 92 3.28 -28.88 -19.85
C ILE A 92 3.68 -28.95 -18.38
N ALA A 93 4.17 -30.10 -17.91
CA ALA A 93 4.69 -30.25 -16.55
C ALA A 93 5.91 -29.35 -16.31
N ASP A 94 6.85 -29.28 -17.27
CA ASP A 94 8.00 -28.37 -17.20
C ASP A 94 7.57 -26.89 -17.10
N ASN A 95 6.50 -26.51 -17.83
CA ASN A 95 5.95 -25.16 -17.75
C ASN A 95 5.31 -24.90 -16.37
N ALA A 96 4.62 -25.87 -15.77
CA ALA A 96 4.06 -25.75 -14.43
C ALA A 96 5.17 -25.54 -13.38
N ALA A 97 6.27 -26.30 -13.48
CA ALA A 97 7.46 -26.10 -12.65
C ALA A 97 8.03 -24.68 -12.77
N ALA A 98 8.11 -24.13 -13.98
CA ALA A 98 8.55 -22.75 -14.20
C ALA A 98 7.61 -21.72 -13.57
N VAL A 99 6.30 -21.97 -13.56
CA VAL A 99 5.31 -21.10 -12.88
C VAL A 99 5.51 -21.17 -11.36
N PHE A 100 5.71 -22.35 -10.77
CA PHE A 100 5.99 -22.48 -9.34
C PHE A 100 7.25 -21.72 -8.92
N GLU A 101 8.32 -21.82 -9.72
CA GLU A 101 9.56 -21.07 -9.48
C GLU A 101 9.31 -19.56 -9.56
N ALA A 102 8.59 -19.09 -10.58
CA ALA A 102 8.25 -17.68 -10.72
C ALA A 102 7.41 -17.15 -9.53
N CYS A 103 6.41 -17.91 -9.10
CA CYS A 103 5.55 -17.59 -7.96
C CYS A 103 6.31 -17.57 -6.63
N SER A 104 7.37 -18.37 -6.48
CA SER A 104 8.18 -18.41 -5.26
C SER A 104 8.85 -17.07 -4.92
N PHE A 105 9.09 -16.19 -5.93
CA PHE A 105 9.61 -14.84 -5.71
C PHE A 105 8.61 -13.89 -5.06
N GLN A 106 7.32 -14.24 -5.01
CA GLN A 106 6.29 -13.41 -4.35
C GLN A 106 6.59 -13.24 -2.87
N ASP A 107 7.14 -14.26 -2.18
CA ASP A 107 7.48 -14.16 -0.75
C ASP A 107 8.47 -13.01 -0.48
N ILE A 108 9.50 -12.86 -1.31
CA ILE A 108 10.47 -11.75 -1.20
C ILE A 108 9.77 -10.40 -1.44
N THR A 109 8.83 -10.34 -2.37
CA THR A 109 8.07 -9.12 -2.67
C THR A 109 7.16 -8.75 -1.49
N GLY A 110 6.41 -9.71 -0.94
CA GLY A 110 5.57 -9.53 0.25
C GLY A 110 6.38 -9.05 1.46
N GLN A 111 7.54 -9.65 1.71
CA GLN A 111 8.43 -9.22 2.79
C GLN A 111 8.95 -7.78 2.59
N ARG A 112 9.31 -7.39 1.36
CA ARG A 112 9.77 -6.04 1.05
C ARG A 112 8.67 -5.01 1.25
N ILE A 113 7.47 -5.27 0.76
CA ILE A 113 6.31 -4.40 0.95
C ILE A 113 5.97 -4.31 2.44
N GLY A 114 5.98 -5.42 3.17
CA GLY A 114 5.77 -5.41 4.62
C GLY A 114 6.79 -4.58 5.40
N LYS A 115 8.05 -4.50 4.94
CA LYS A 115 9.06 -3.58 5.53
C LYS A 115 8.73 -2.11 5.24
N VAL A 116 8.23 -1.80 4.05
CA VAL A 116 7.78 -0.45 3.69
C VAL A 116 6.57 -0.06 4.55
N ALA A 117 5.57 -0.93 4.68
CA ALA A 117 4.40 -0.71 5.53
C ALA A 117 4.80 -0.42 6.99
N LYS A 118 5.71 -1.22 7.57
CA LYS A 118 6.25 -0.97 8.92
C LYS A 118 6.96 0.38 9.05
N SER A 119 7.72 0.77 8.03
CA SER A 119 8.43 2.06 8.02
C SER A 119 7.43 3.23 7.94
N LEU A 120 6.36 3.07 7.16
CA LEU A 120 5.29 4.05 7.08
C LEU A 120 4.54 4.19 8.41
N GLY A 121 4.23 3.08 9.08
CA GLY A 121 3.63 3.09 10.42
C GLY A 121 4.54 3.74 11.48
N TYR A 122 5.86 3.63 11.34
CA TYR A 122 6.80 4.36 12.18
C TYR A 122 6.70 5.88 11.95
N VAL A 123 6.67 6.33 10.69
CA VAL A 123 6.47 7.75 10.34
C VAL A 123 5.14 8.26 10.89
N GLU A 124 4.06 7.51 10.71
CA GLU A 124 2.73 7.83 11.24
C GLU A 124 2.75 8.04 12.76
N LYS A 125 3.39 7.14 13.50
CA LYS A 125 3.51 7.25 14.96
C LYS A 125 4.19 8.56 15.36
N HIS A 126 5.27 8.92 14.68
CA HIS A 126 6.01 10.16 14.97
C HIS A 126 5.22 11.41 14.60
N VAL A 127 4.51 11.41 13.48
CA VAL A 127 3.61 12.50 13.08
C VAL A 127 2.50 12.67 14.13
N ASN A 128 1.88 11.57 14.59
CA ASN A 128 0.86 11.61 15.64
C ASN A 128 1.39 12.19 16.96
N VAL A 129 2.61 11.81 17.39
CA VAL A 129 3.25 12.40 18.59
C VAL A 129 3.44 13.91 18.44
N LEU A 130 3.84 14.39 17.26
CA LEU A 130 4.01 15.83 17.01
C LEU A 130 2.67 16.57 17.04
N ILE A 131 1.63 15.97 16.47
CA ILE A 131 0.25 16.49 16.53
C ILE A 131 -0.25 16.56 17.97
N ASP A 132 -0.06 15.51 18.76
CA ASP A 132 -0.47 15.47 20.17
C ASP A 132 0.28 16.50 21.01
N THR A 133 1.57 16.68 20.75
CA THR A 133 2.41 17.68 21.44
C THR A 133 1.92 19.11 21.20
N TRP A 134 1.37 19.40 20.02
CA TRP A 134 0.87 20.72 19.66
C TRP A 134 -0.61 20.94 19.96
N GLY A 135 -1.36 19.86 20.19
CA GLY A 135 -2.80 19.87 20.39
C GLY A 135 -3.55 19.69 19.06
N ARG A 136 -4.34 18.62 18.98
CA ARG A 136 -5.12 18.25 17.76
C ARG A 136 -5.98 19.39 17.24
N GLY A 137 -6.71 20.09 18.11
CA GLY A 137 -7.58 21.21 17.72
C GLY A 137 -6.83 22.41 17.12
N GLU A 138 -5.53 22.56 17.37
CA GLU A 138 -4.71 23.62 16.78
C GLU A 138 -4.18 23.23 15.40
N VAL A 139 -3.86 21.95 15.21
CA VAL A 139 -3.53 21.39 13.89
C VAL A 139 -4.78 21.41 12.98
N GLU A 140 -5.95 21.10 13.53
CA GLU A 140 -7.25 21.15 12.85
C GLU A 140 -7.69 22.55 12.41
N LYS A 141 -7.19 23.61 13.03
CA LYS A 141 -7.45 24.99 12.58
C LYS A 141 -6.42 25.50 11.58
N THR A 142 -5.32 24.78 11.38
CA THR A 142 -4.26 25.20 10.46
C THR A 142 -4.78 25.10 9.03
N GLU A 143 -4.72 26.20 8.28
CA GLU A 143 -5.04 26.23 6.87
C GLU A 143 -4.00 25.41 6.10
N VAL A 144 -4.49 24.45 5.32
CA VAL A 144 -3.69 23.58 4.46
C VAL A 144 -4.10 23.91 3.04
N LYS A 145 -3.11 24.09 2.15
CA LYS A 145 -3.40 24.20 0.71
C LYS A 145 -3.96 22.87 0.24
N PRO A 146 -5.09 22.83 -0.49
CA PRO A 146 -5.61 21.58 -1.02
C PRO A 146 -4.55 20.90 -1.90
N ASP A 147 -4.49 19.57 -1.81
CA ASP A 147 -3.72 18.76 -2.76
C ASP A 147 -4.22 19.07 -4.19
N GLN A 148 -3.36 18.89 -5.19
CA GLN A 148 -3.77 19.05 -6.59
C GLN A 148 -4.96 18.13 -6.88
N GLU A 149 -5.97 18.63 -7.60
CA GLU A 149 -7.11 17.80 -8.02
C GLU A 149 -6.58 16.59 -8.78
N LYS A 150 -6.98 15.39 -8.32
CA LYS A 150 -6.66 14.14 -9.01
C LYS A 150 -7.20 14.21 -10.44
N THR A 151 -6.37 13.80 -11.39
CA THR A 151 -6.79 13.61 -12.78
C THR A 151 -7.89 12.54 -12.87
N ALA A 152 -8.66 12.55 -13.95
CA ALA A 152 -9.74 11.56 -14.16
C ALA A 152 -9.22 10.11 -14.08
N ASP A 153 -8.00 9.86 -14.58
CA ASP A 153 -7.38 8.53 -14.54
C ASP A 153 -7.00 8.11 -13.11
N GLU A 154 -6.48 9.04 -12.30
CA GLU A 154 -6.15 8.78 -10.89
C GLU A 154 -7.38 8.51 -10.02
N GLN A 155 -8.56 9.01 -10.42
CA GLN A 155 -9.83 8.72 -9.75
C GLN A 155 -10.33 7.30 -10.01
N LEU A 156 -9.88 6.65 -11.10
CA LEU A 156 -10.24 5.27 -11.44
C LEU A 156 -9.33 4.22 -10.77
N LEU A 157 -8.19 4.66 -10.22
CA LEU A 157 -7.25 3.78 -9.53
C LEU A 157 -7.72 3.48 -8.11
N HIS A 158 -8.49 2.41 -7.97
CA HIS A 158 -8.85 1.84 -6.67
C HIS A 158 -7.87 0.72 -6.31
N GLY A 159 -7.39 0.73 -5.06
CA GLY A 159 -6.63 -0.39 -4.50
C GLY A 159 -7.52 -1.63 -4.27
N PRO A 160 -6.93 -2.76 -3.84
CA PRO A 160 -7.69 -3.92 -3.41
C PRO A 160 -8.76 -3.52 -2.38
N GLN A 161 -9.96 -4.07 -2.51
CA GLN A 161 -11.03 -3.79 -1.54
C GLN A 161 -10.63 -4.34 -0.16
N LEU A 162 -10.71 -3.48 0.86
CA LEU A 162 -10.52 -3.91 2.25
C LEU A 162 -11.67 -4.84 2.66
N GLU A 163 -11.40 -5.73 3.62
CA GLU A 163 -12.42 -6.63 4.16
C GLU A 163 -13.65 -5.86 4.65
N GLY A 164 -14.83 -6.29 4.20
CA GLY A 164 -16.11 -5.66 4.55
C GLY A 164 -16.43 -4.35 3.80
N LYS A 165 -15.52 -3.83 2.97
CA LYS A 165 -15.76 -2.66 2.09
C LYS A 165 -15.97 -3.03 0.63
N GLY A 166 -16.03 -4.33 0.33
CA GLY A 166 -16.25 -4.81 -1.03
C GLY A 166 -17.72 -4.79 -1.43
N VAL A 167 -17.97 -4.70 -2.74
CA VAL A 167 -19.32 -4.86 -3.29
C VAL A 167 -19.74 -6.31 -3.06
N THR A 168 -20.86 -6.49 -2.38
CA THR A 168 -21.39 -7.82 -2.07
C THR A 168 -21.98 -8.47 -3.32
N GLN A 169 -21.99 -9.81 -3.37
CA GLN A 169 -22.62 -10.52 -4.50
C GLN A 169 -24.08 -10.12 -4.70
N ASP A 170 -24.81 -9.86 -3.60
CA ASP A 170 -26.19 -9.37 -3.63
C ASP A 170 -26.33 -7.97 -4.28
N GLU A 171 -25.29 -7.13 -4.18
CA GLU A 171 -25.24 -5.82 -4.85
C GLU A 171 -24.87 -5.96 -6.33
N ILE A 172 -23.99 -6.91 -6.68
CA ILE A 172 -23.66 -7.25 -8.07
C ILE A 172 -24.91 -7.78 -8.77
N ASP A 173 -25.65 -8.70 -8.15
CA ASP A 173 -26.82 -9.32 -8.74
C ASP A 173 -27.94 -8.31 -9.01
N LYS A 174 -28.05 -7.24 -8.21
CA LYS A 174 -29.00 -6.12 -8.43
C LYS A 174 -28.64 -5.24 -9.63
N LEU A 175 -27.39 -5.25 -10.10
CA LEU A 175 -26.97 -4.47 -11.27
C LEU A 175 -27.34 -5.15 -12.61
N PHE A 176 -27.62 -6.46 -12.57
CA PHE A 176 -27.93 -7.27 -13.75
C PHE A 176 -29.41 -7.74 -13.80
N GLN A 177 -30.27 -7.18 -12.96
CA GLN A 177 -31.74 -7.34 -12.98
C GLN A 177 -32.41 -6.03 -13.42
#